data_AF-A0A1E7IC66-F1
#
_entry.id   AF-A0A1E7IC66-F1
#
_cell.length_a   1.000
_cell.length_b   1.000
_cell.length_c   1.000
_cell.angle_alpha   90.00
_cell.angle_beta   90.00
_cell.angle_gamma   90.00
#
_symmetry.space_group_name_H-M   'P 1'
#
loop_
_entity.id
_entity.type
_entity.pdbx_description
1 polymer ?
#
loop_
_entity_poly.entity_id
_entity_poly.type
_entity_poly.pdbx_seq_one_letter_code
_entity_poly.pdbx_strand_id
1 'polypeptide(L)'
;MKIKNWNKFQHFKDRRPPWIKLYHDLLDNYEWFSLSDKASKALISIWLIASEYGGILPSAKDISWRLRLSASSFEEIMGELISHGFIENNGITAGKKIIASDIAEENGFGSRHISKALRSKIMDRDGNKCTGCESLNNLEIDHIVPISRGGESVENNLQVLCRSCNRKKRAKIPKNKQAQVLNSGCTDSAQRAGELCSPETEAYKEEGEAYKEEGEEEETIVEQKPLDLIKKVIDYLNEKAGKRYQARAIANRKHISARIKEGYQFDDFAAAIDNQVVAWMGTPRWEKYLRPSTLFNSEKFDGYVNNTNSIPSAMEDLTKGERTILTLNGGGQNGMAGRGSDGRGYAALESKTEKPARRERDPYNLGGVGAVVDAEYWPTDRQN
;
A
#
# COMPACT_ATOMS: atom_id res chain seq x y z
N MET A 1 33.74 -6.62 2.30
CA MET A 1 32.89 -7.29 3.32
C MET A 1 31.44 -6.83 3.17
N LYS A 2 30.45 -7.66 3.50
CA LYS A 2 29.03 -7.36 3.36
C LYS A 2 28.24 -7.88 4.57
N ILE A 3 27.14 -7.21 4.93
CA ILE A 3 26.21 -7.72 5.94
C ILE A 3 25.49 -8.96 5.40
N LYS A 4 25.54 -10.06 6.15
CA LYS A 4 24.83 -11.29 5.80
C LYS A 4 23.32 -11.02 5.75
N ASN A 5 22.66 -11.56 4.73
CA ASN A 5 21.21 -11.41 4.54
C ASN A 5 20.73 -9.95 4.53
N TRP A 6 21.52 -9.00 4.00
CA TRP A 6 21.19 -7.57 3.98
C TRP A 6 19.76 -7.25 3.50
N ASN A 7 19.26 -8.00 2.52
CA ASN A 7 17.91 -7.83 1.97
C ASN A 7 16.81 -7.99 3.03
N LYS A 8 17.06 -8.73 4.12
CA LYS A 8 16.14 -8.81 5.28
C LYS A 8 16.04 -7.46 5.98
N PHE A 9 17.11 -6.69 6.09
CA PHE A 9 17.15 -5.44 6.85
C PHE A 9 16.61 -4.23 6.06
N GLN A 10 16.84 -4.19 4.74
CA GLN A 10 16.55 -3.01 3.91
C GLN A 10 15.18 -3.08 3.23
N HIS A 11 14.13 -2.79 3.99
CA HIS A 11 12.76 -2.67 3.47
C HIS A 11 12.42 -1.25 2.97
N PHE A 12 13.10 -0.23 3.50
CA PHE A 12 12.73 1.18 3.29
C PHE A 12 13.60 1.84 2.23
N LYS A 13 13.23 1.65 0.95
CA LYS A 13 14.00 2.14 -0.20
C LYS A 13 13.98 3.66 -0.40
N ASP A 14 12.97 4.35 0.13
CA ASP A 14 12.72 5.78 -0.14
C ASP A 14 13.03 6.74 1.03
N ARG A 15 13.81 6.32 2.03
CA ARG A 15 14.02 7.09 3.27
C ARG A 15 15.41 7.72 3.37
N ARG A 16 15.46 8.94 3.92
CA ARG A 16 16.70 9.67 4.25
C ARG A 16 16.63 10.29 5.65
N PRO A 17 17.52 9.92 6.59
CA PRO A 17 18.55 8.88 6.46
C PRO A 17 17.95 7.48 6.18
N PRO A 18 18.72 6.54 5.59
CA PRO A 18 18.25 5.18 5.35
C PRO A 18 17.77 4.54 6.64
N TRP A 19 16.60 3.91 6.61
CA TRP A 19 16.08 3.17 7.74
C TRP A 19 16.37 1.69 7.55
N ILE A 20 16.79 1.02 8.62
CA ILE A 20 16.93 -0.44 8.65
C ILE A 20 15.96 -1.02 9.65
N LYS A 21 15.45 -2.22 9.36
CA LYS A 21 14.59 -2.95 10.29
C LYS A 21 15.45 -3.81 11.21
N LEU A 22 15.36 -3.56 12.51
CA LEU A 22 15.90 -4.47 13.53
C LEU A 22 14.82 -5.49 13.91
N TYR A 23 15.16 -6.77 13.89
CA TYR A 23 14.22 -7.87 14.11
C TYR A 23 14.25 -8.32 15.56
N HIS A 24 13.06 -8.61 16.11
CA HIS A 24 12.95 -9.15 17.47
C HIS A 24 13.62 -10.52 17.60
N ASP A 25 13.71 -11.31 16.51
CA ASP A 25 14.37 -12.64 16.48
C ASP A 25 15.83 -12.58 16.98
N LEU A 26 16.43 -11.39 17.01
CA LEU A 26 17.76 -11.19 17.57
C LEU A 26 17.82 -11.54 19.07
N LEU A 27 16.69 -11.38 19.79
CA LEU A 27 16.56 -11.74 21.20
C LEU A 27 16.54 -13.26 21.44
N ASP A 28 16.40 -14.06 20.39
CA ASP A 28 16.44 -15.53 20.45
C ASP A 28 17.65 -16.09 19.68
N ASN A 29 18.55 -15.22 19.19
CA ASN A 29 19.67 -15.61 18.36
C ASN A 29 20.89 -16.00 19.21
N TYR A 30 21.20 -17.30 19.26
CA TYR A 30 22.34 -17.84 19.99
C TYR A 30 23.68 -17.18 19.62
N GLU A 31 23.93 -16.96 18.32
CA GLU A 31 25.17 -16.34 17.85
C GLU A 31 25.29 -14.90 18.35
N TRP A 32 24.18 -14.18 18.47
CA TRP A 32 24.18 -12.81 18.99
C TRP A 32 24.57 -12.76 20.47
N PHE A 33 24.05 -13.66 21.31
CA PHE A 33 24.41 -13.72 22.73
C PHE A 33 25.78 -14.35 22.98
N SER A 34 26.35 -15.01 21.98
CA SER A 34 27.73 -15.50 22.04
C SER A 34 28.76 -14.40 21.78
N LEU A 35 28.33 -13.24 21.27
CA LEU A 35 29.20 -12.09 21.05
C LEU A 35 29.58 -11.38 22.35
N SER A 36 30.77 -10.80 22.35
CA SER A 36 31.22 -9.83 23.34
C SER A 36 30.35 -8.58 23.33
N ASP A 37 30.24 -7.91 24.49
CA ASP A 37 29.49 -6.65 24.64
C ASP A 37 29.93 -5.57 23.64
N LYS A 38 31.23 -5.56 23.30
CA LYS A 38 31.79 -4.64 22.32
C LYS A 38 31.37 -5.01 20.91
N ALA A 39 31.42 -6.29 20.55
CA ALA A 39 31.03 -6.76 19.21
C ALA A 39 29.53 -6.60 18.96
N SER A 40 28.67 -6.93 19.92
CA SER A 40 27.22 -6.75 19.79
C SER A 40 26.85 -5.27 19.57
N LYS A 41 27.42 -4.35 20.36
CA LYS A 41 27.25 -2.90 20.16
C LYS A 41 27.81 -2.43 18.82
N ALA A 42 28.99 -2.92 18.44
CA ALA A 42 29.61 -2.56 17.17
C ALA A 42 28.78 -3.05 15.98
N LEU A 43 28.18 -4.24 16.06
CA LEU A 43 27.36 -4.83 14.99
C LEU A 43 26.17 -3.94 14.62
N ILE A 44 25.44 -3.42 15.61
CA ILE A 44 24.34 -2.46 15.35
C ILE A 44 24.86 -1.22 14.63
N SER A 45 25.99 -0.69 15.08
CA SER A 45 26.62 0.49 14.47
C SER A 45 27.09 0.20 13.05
N ILE A 46 27.62 -1.00 12.80
CA ILE A 46 28.07 -1.47 11.49
C ILE A 46 26.88 -1.64 10.54
N TRP A 47 25.71 -2.13 11.00
CA TRP A 47 24.50 -2.18 10.20
C TRP A 47 24.02 -0.79 9.77
N LEU A 48 24.10 0.20 10.67
CA LEU A 48 23.80 1.60 10.33
C LEU A 48 24.77 2.14 9.28
N ILE A 49 26.07 1.86 9.43
CA ILE A 49 27.07 2.25 8.42
C ILE A 49 26.74 1.58 7.08
N ALA A 50 26.51 0.27 7.06
CA ALA A 50 26.19 -0.50 5.85
C ALA A 50 24.93 0.01 5.13
N SER A 51 23.98 0.60 5.87
CA SER A 51 22.76 1.18 5.30
C SER A 51 23.02 2.33 4.32
N GLU A 52 24.13 3.05 4.49
CA GLU A 52 24.56 4.11 3.57
C GLU A 52 25.17 3.56 2.27
N TYR A 53 25.49 2.28 2.23
CA TYR A 53 26.27 1.62 1.16
C TYR A 53 25.56 0.38 0.60
N GLY A 54 24.24 0.27 0.80
CA GLY A 54 23.46 -0.85 0.26
C GLY A 54 23.83 -2.21 0.85
N GLY A 55 24.31 -2.23 2.09
CA GLY A 55 24.71 -3.46 2.80
C GLY A 55 26.16 -3.88 2.57
N ILE A 56 26.88 -3.24 1.65
CA ILE A 56 28.31 -3.45 1.44
C ILE A 56 29.06 -2.52 2.39
N LEU A 57 30.07 -3.02 3.08
CA LEU A 57 30.82 -2.20 4.02
C LEU A 57 31.84 -1.30 3.30
N PRO A 58 32.05 -0.05 3.78
CA PRO A 58 33.10 0.83 3.29
C PRO A 58 34.49 0.35 3.74
N SER A 59 35.54 1.16 3.56
CA SER A 59 36.89 0.76 3.93
C SER A 59 37.01 0.50 5.45
N ALA A 60 37.88 -0.44 5.84
CA ALA A 60 38.15 -0.73 7.25
C ALA A 60 38.56 0.54 8.04
N LYS A 61 39.30 1.45 7.38
CA LYS A 61 39.70 2.75 7.95
C LYS A 61 38.48 3.64 8.25
N ASP A 62 37.50 3.68 7.35
CA ASP A 62 36.28 4.48 7.57
C ASP A 62 35.43 3.92 8.70
N ILE A 63 35.28 2.59 8.77
CA ILE A 63 34.47 1.93 9.80
C ILE A 63 35.11 2.13 11.17
N SER A 64 36.41 1.79 11.31
CA SER A 64 37.16 1.96 12.56
C SER A 64 37.12 3.41 13.06
N TRP A 65 37.30 4.40 12.17
CA TRP A 65 37.17 5.81 12.53
C TRP A 65 35.76 6.13 13.04
N ARG A 66 34.71 5.70 12.33
CA ARG A 66 33.31 5.96 12.74
C ARG A 66 32.94 5.30 14.07
N LEU A 67 33.47 4.10 14.33
CA LEU A 67 33.26 3.37 15.57
C LEU A 67 34.17 3.83 16.72
N ARG A 68 35.12 4.74 16.46
CA ARG A 68 36.13 5.22 17.43
C ARG A 68 36.98 4.07 18.00
N LEU A 69 37.38 3.14 17.14
CA LEU A 69 38.17 1.97 17.50
C LEU A 69 39.62 2.09 17.01
N SER A 70 40.56 1.53 17.78
CA SER A 70 41.92 1.27 17.29
C SER A 70 41.90 0.18 16.22
N ALA A 71 42.94 0.12 15.39
CA ALA A 71 43.08 -0.95 14.39
C ALA A 71 43.02 -2.34 15.03
N SER A 72 43.71 -2.56 16.15
CA SER A 72 43.69 -3.83 16.88
C SER A 72 42.29 -4.23 17.36
N SER A 73 41.58 -3.32 18.03
CA SER A 73 40.23 -3.58 18.55
C SER A 73 39.23 -3.81 17.41
N PHE A 74 39.43 -3.12 16.29
CA PHE A 74 38.60 -3.29 15.10
C PHE A 74 38.77 -4.69 14.50
N GLU A 75 40.01 -5.15 14.30
CA GLU A 75 40.27 -6.49 13.76
C GLU A 75 39.72 -7.60 14.68
N GLU A 76 39.86 -7.44 15.99
CA GLU A 76 39.30 -8.37 16.99
C GLU A 76 37.77 -8.48 16.85
N ILE A 77 37.07 -7.33 16.87
CA ILE A 77 35.61 -7.29 16.74
C ILE A 77 35.16 -7.83 15.37
N MET A 78 35.83 -7.45 14.29
CA MET A 78 35.45 -7.90 12.95
C MET A 78 35.66 -9.40 12.78
N GLY A 79 36.74 -9.96 13.34
CA GLY A 79 36.97 -11.40 13.37
C GLY A 79 35.84 -12.15 14.06
N GLU A 80 35.40 -11.66 15.22
CA GLU A 80 34.28 -12.21 15.99
C GLU A 80 32.95 -12.14 15.21
N LEU A 81 32.65 -11.00 14.58
CA LEU A 81 31.41 -10.84 13.79
C LEU A 81 31.39 -11.72 12.54
N ILE A 82 32.56 -12.00 11.95
CA ILE A 82 32.70 -12.91 10.82
C ILE A 82 32.55 -14.37 11.29
N SER A 83 33.18 -14.76 12.42
CA SER A 83 33.10 -16.12 12.93
C SER A 83 31.68 -16.52 13.34
N HIS A 84 30.94 -15.60 13.97
CA HIS A 84 29.52 -15.78 14.31
C HIS A 84 28.58 -15.55 13.12
N GLY A 85 29.11 -15.29 11.92
CA GLY A 85 28.35 -15.28 10.68
C GLY A 85 27.43 -14.07 10.52
N PHE A 86 27.72 -12.93 11.13
CA PHE A 86 26.99 -11.68 10.89
C PHE A 86 27.50 -10.92 9.66
N ILE A 87 28.76 -11.15 9.28
CA ILE A 87 29.45 -10.47 8.18
C ILE A 87 30.06 -11.51 7.22
N GLU A 88 29.85 -11.30 5.92
CA GLU A 88 30.44 -12.10 4.84
C GLU A 88 31.71 -11.43 4.33
N ASN A 89 32.80 -12.20 4.25
CA ASN A 89 34.10 -11.74 3.75
C ASN A 89 34.46 -12.41 2.42
N ASN A 90 33.72 -12.09 1.37
CA ASN A 90 33.88 -12.72 0.05
C ASN A 90 34.80 -11.92 -0.91
N GLY A 91 35.73 -11.11 -0.38
CA GLY A 91 36.63 -10.28 -1.22
C GLY A 91 35.92 -9.19 -2.03
N ILE A 92 34.68 -8.85 -1.68
CA ILE A 92 33.87 -7.83 -2.38
C ILE A 92 34.52 -6.45 -2.22
N THR A 93 34.70 -5.72 -3.33
CA THR A 93 35.18 -4.34 -3.39
C THR A 93 34.40 -3.43 -2.46
N ALA A 94 35.06 -2.43 -1.86
CA ALA A 94 34.42 -1.48 -0.95
C ALA A 94 33.16 -0.85 -1.58
N GLY A 95 32.07 -0.79 -0.81
CA GLY A 95 30.79 -0.29 -1.30
C GLY A 95 30.89 1.19 -1.69
N LYS A 96 30.21 1.58 -2.79
CA LYS A 96 29.97 2.99 -3.10
C LYS A 96 28.84 3.50 -2.20
N LYS A 97 29.02 4.71 -1.64
CA LYS A 97 27.97 5.35 -0.85
C LYS A 97 26.76 5.61 -1.75
N ILE A 98 25.58 5.15 -1.32
CA ILE A 98 24.32 5.44 -2.01
C ILE A 98 24.00 6.90 -1.78
N ILE A 99 23.99 7.67 -2.87
CA ILE A 99 23.67 9.10 -2.83
C ILE A 99 22.24 9.38 -3.27
N ALA A 100 21.92 10.67 -3.25
CA ALA A 100 20.58 11.15 -3.48
C ALA A 100 20.00 10.80 -4.86
N SER A 101 20.87 10.87 -5.86
CA SER A 101 20.57 10.57 -7.26
C SER A 101 20.41 9.08 -7.49
N ASP A 102 21.29 8.24 -6.93
CA ASP A 102 21.29 6.79 -7.16
C ASP A 102 19.92 6.15 -6.85
N ILE A 103 19.28 6.57 -5.75
CA ILE A 103 17.93 6.08 -5.36
C ILE A 103 16.85 6.60 -6.31
N ALA A 104 16.98 7.85 -6.78
CA ALA A 104 16.01 8.46 -7.69
C ALA A 104 16.02 7.77 -9.06
N GLU A 105 17.22 7.39 -9.53
CA GLU A 105 17.41 6.57 -10.74
C GLU A 105 16.82 5.17 -10.57
N GLU A 106 17.10 4.48 -9.46
CA GLU A 106 16.60 3.11 -9.22
C GLU A 106 15.08 3.05 -9.06
N ASN A 107 14.48 4.01 -8.34
CA ASN A 107 13.03 4.01 -8.09
C ASN A 107 12.21 4.59 -9.26
N GLY A 108 12.85 5.10 -10.33
CA GLY A 108 12.17 5.64 -11.52
C GLY A 108 11.29 6.87 -11.25
N PHE A 109 11.38 7.44 -10.05
CA PHE A 109 10.60 8.59 -9.61
C PHE A 109 11.55 9.63 -9.02
N GLY A 110 11.69 10.76 -9.71
CA GLY A 110 12.41 11.91 -9.17
C GLY A 110 11.87 12.31 -7.80
N SER A 111 12.76 12.78 -6.92
CA SER A 111 12.37 13.11 -5.54
C SER A 111 11.16 14.05 -5.53
N ARG A 112 10.10 13.72 -4.80
CA ARG A 112 8.92 14.61 -4.64
C ARG A 112 9.26 15.89 -3.86
N HIS A 113 10.40 15.89 -3.19
CA HIS A 113 10.82 17.00 -2.35
C HIS A 113 11.19 18.22 -3.20
N ILE A 114 10.54 19.34 -2.91
CA ILE A 114 10.82 20.65 -3.52
C ILE A 114 11.37 21.52 -2.41
N SER A 115 12.62 21.97 -2.54
CA SER A 115 13.25 22.80 -1.53
C SER A 115 12.51 24.13 -1.36
N LYS A 116 12.59 24.75 -0.17
CA LYS A 116 11.94 26.05 0.09
C LYS A 116 12.45 27.14 -0.86
N ALA A 117 13.76 27.14 -1.16
CA ALA A 117 14.38 28.05 -2.10
C ALA A 117 13.82 27.87 -3.52
N LEU A 118 13.74 26.62 -4.00
CA LEU A 118 13.15 26.32 -5.31
C LEU A 118 11.68 26.73 -5.34
N ARG A 119 10.90 26.42 -4.29
CA ARG A 119 9.50 26.84 -4.19
C ARG A 119 9.35 28.36 -4.31
N SER A 120 10.14 29.15 -3.59
CA SER A 120 10.11 30.61 -3.69
C SER A 120 10.43 31.07 -5.11
N LYS A 121 11.46 30.50 -5.73
CA LYS A 121 11.85 30.82 -7.10
C LYS A 121 10.71 30.58 -8.11
N ILE A 122 10.00 29.45 -8.00
CA ILE A 122 8.85 29.17 -8.87
C ILE A 122 7.67 30.10 -8.60
N MET A 123 7.41 30.43 -7.33
CA MET A 123 6.40 31.41 -6.95
C MET A 123 6.69 32.78 -7.55
N ASP A 124 7.92 33.25 -7.44
CA ASP A 124 8.34 34.56 -7.96
C ASP A 124 8.32 34.57 -9.50
N ARG A 125 8.82 33.51 -10.15
CA ARG A 125 8.79 33.34 -11.61
C ARG A 125 7.37 33.41 -12.17
N ASP A 126 6.41 32.74 -11.52
CA ASP A 126 5.03 32.68 -11.97
C ASP A 126 4.19 33.87 -11.43
N GLY A 127 4.85 34.89 -10.86
CA GLY A 127 4.22 36.15 -10.43
C GLY A 127 3.29 36.00 -9.24
N ASN A 128 3.53 35.02 -8.37
CA ASN A 128 2.68 34.68 -7.22
C ASN A 128 1.19 34.51 -7.61
N LYS A 129 0.94 33.95 -8.79
CA LYS A 129 -0.41 33.68 -9.31
C LYS A 129 -0.49 32.32 -10.00
N CYS A 130 -1.71 31.78 -10.08
CA CYS A 130 -1.98 30.55 -10.80
C CYS A 130 -1.71 30.74 -12.30
N THR A 131 -0.86 29.90 -12.91
CA THR A 131 -0.56 29.98 -14.34
C THR A 131 -1.74 29.58 -15.24
N GLY A 132 -2.73 28.87 -14.69
CA GLY A 132 -3.91 28.41 -15.43
C GLY A 132 -5.14 29.32 -15.35
N CYS A 133 -5.29 30.12 -14.29
CA CYS A 133 -6.47 30.99 -14.12
C CYS A 133 -6.18 32.34 -13.46
N GLU A 134 -4.91 32.67 -13.24
CA GLU A 134 -4.43 33.93 -12.64
C GLU A 134 -4.89 34.22 -11.21
N SER A 135 -5.60 33.29 -10.56
CA SER A 135 -5.98 33.44 -9.16
C SER A 135 -4.76 33.63 -8.27
N LEU A 136 -4.88 34.51 -7.28
CA LEU A 136 -3.86 34.76 -6.24
C LEU A 136 -4.04 33.87 -5.00
N ASN A 137 -5.12 33.07 -4.96
CA ASN A 137 -5.54 32.36 -3.76
C ASN A 137 -5.28 30.86 -3.86
N ASN A 138 -4.98 30.23 -2.70
CA ASN A 138 -4.79 28.78 -2.55
C ASN A 138 -3.75 28.21 -3.52
N LEU A 139 -2.60 28.86 -3.64
CA LEU A 139 -1.53 28.50 -4.57
C LEU A 139 -0.74 27.29 -4.08
N GLU A 140 -0.51 26.35 -4.98
CA GLU A 140 0.26 25.13 -4.79
C GLU A 140 1.31 25.02 -5.91
N ILE A 141 2.45 24.39 -5.62
CA ILE A 141 3.40 24.00 -6.66
C ILE A 141 2.96 22.65 -7.20
N ASP A 142 2.75 22.60 -8.51
CA ASP A 142 2.39 21.41 -9.27
C ASP A 142 3.48 21.07 -10.29
N HIS A 143 3.61 19.78 -10.59
CA HIS A 143 4.50 19.31 -11.65
C HIS A 143 3.77 19.29 -12.99
N ILE A 144 4.25 20.02 -13.99
CA ILE A 144 3.72 20.05 -15.36
C ILE A 144 3.57 18.62 -15.90
N VAL A 145 4.65 17.85 -15.87
CA VAL A 145 4.64 16.39 -16.00
C VAL A 145 4.54 15.81 -14.59
N PRO A 146 3.45 15.12 -14.24
CA PRO A 146 3.28 14.53 -12.93
C PRO A 146 4.40 13.51 -12.61
N ILE A 147 4.78 13.42 -11.33
CA ILE A 147 5.76 12.41 -10.87
C ILE A 147 5.34 11.00 -11.29
N SER A 148 4.04 10.67 -11.26
CA SER A 148 3.52 9.37 -11.69
C SER A 148 3.76 9.04 -13.17
N ARG A 149 4.28 10.00 -13.96
CA ARG A 149 4.66 9.87 -15.38
C ARG A 149 6.14 10.22 -15.60
N GLY A 150 6.97 10.05 -14.58
CA GLY A 150 8.42 10.30 -14.66
C GLY A 150 8.82 11.78 -14.52
N GLY A 151 7.89 12.66 -14.14
CA GLY A 151 8.21 14.07 -13.98
C GLY A 151 9.11 14.36 -12.78
N GLU A 152 10.23 15.05 -13.02
CA GLU A 152 11.17 15.46 -11.97
C GLU A 152 10.74 16.75 -11.26
N SER A 153 11.21 16.95 -10.03
CA SER A 153 11.01 18.19 -9.25
C SER A 153 12.02 19.28 -9.62
N VAL A 154 12.17 19.56 -10.92
CA VAL A 154 13.07 20.58 -11.47
C VAL A 154 12.30 21.83 -11.88
N GLU A 155 12.95 22.99 -11.87
CA GLU A 155 12.33 24.30 -12.11
C GLU A 155 11.45 24.34 -13.37
N ASN A 156 11.92 23.76 -14.47
CA ASN A 156 11.20 23.76 -15.75
C ASN A 156 9.96 22.85 -15.76
N ASN A 157 9.92 21.86 -14.87
CA ASN A 157 8.79 20.96 -14.70
C ASN A 157 7.84 21.39 -13.57
N LEU A 158 8.14 22.46 -12.85
CA LEU A 158 7.28 22.99 -11.79
C LEU A 158 6.50 24.21 -12.29
N GLN A 159 5.28 24.39 -11.77
CA GLN A 159 4.41 25.53 -12.03
C GLN A 159 3.55 25.86 -10.81
N VAL A 160 3.13 27.11 -10.67
CA VAL A 160 2.15 27.53 -9.67
C VAL A 160 0.73 27.30 -10.18
N LEU A 161 -0.05 26.49 -9.48
CA LEU A 161 -1.49 26.35 -9.73
C LEU A 161 -2.29 26.60 -8.46
N CYS A 162 -3.46 27.23 -8.57
CA CYS A 162 -4.40 27.23 -7.47
C CYS A 162 -4.95 25.80 -7.25
N ARG A 163 -5.40 25.51 -6.02
CA ARG A 163 -5.93 24.20 -5.62
C ARG A 163 -7.01 23.66 -6.57
N SER A 164 -7.87 24.52 -7.13
CA SER A 164 -8.92 24.10 -8.06
C SER A 164 -8.35 23.69 -9.42
N CYS A 165 -7.42 24.47 -9.99
CA CYS A 165 -6.73 24.12 -11.23
C CYS A 165 -5.85 22.87 -11.09
N ASN A 166 -5.11 22.74 -9.99
CA ASN A 166 -4.30 21.55 -9.69
C ASN A 166 -5.18 20.28 -9.66
N ARG A 167 -6.31 20.33 -8.96
CA ARG A 167 -7.29 19.23 -8.90
C ARG A 167 -7.95 18.91 -10.25
N LYS A 168 -8.12 19.90 -11.13
CA LYS A 168 -8.64 19.68 -12.51
C LYS A 168 -7.59 19.02 -13.40
N LYS A 169 -6.31 19.42 -13.29
CA LYS A 169 -5.19 18.85 -14.06
C LYS A 169 -4.95 17.39 -13.70
N ARG A 170 -4.86 17.05 -12.41
CA ARG A 170 -4.52 15.68 -11.95
C ARG A 170 -3.25 15.18 -12.66
N ALA A 171 -3.31 13.97 -13.22
CA ALA A 171 -2.23 13.36 -13.97
C ALA A 171 -2.15 13.80 -15.45
N LYS A 172 -2.95 14.77 -15.91
CA LYS A 172 -2.95 15.21 -17.32
C LYS A 172 -1.72 16.08 -17.60
N ILE A 173 -1.10 15.87 -18.77
CA ILE A 173 -0.04 16.73 -19.31
C ILE A 173 -0.70 17.75 -20.24
N PRO A 174 -0.48 19.07 -20.07
CA PRO A 174 -1.02 20.10 -20.96
C PRO A 174 -0.66 19.85 -22.43
N LYS A 175 -1.62 19.96 -23.35
CA LYS A 175 -1.43 19.67 -24.79
C LYS A 175 -0.25 20.44 -25.39
N ASN A 176 -0.09 21.71 -25.02
CA ASN A 176 0.99 22.59 -25.46
C ASN A 176 2.39 22.20 -24.95
N LYS A 177 2.49 21.23 -24.03
CA LYS A 177 3.77 20.74 -23.49
C LYS A 177 3.99 19.26 -23.79
N GLN A 178 3.12 18.58 -24.54
CA GLN A 178 3.27 17.16 -24.89
C GLN A 178 4.51 16.91 -25.78
N ALA A 179 4.84 17.84 -26.69
CA ALA A 179 5.99 17.72 -27.58
C ALA A 179 7.36 17.88 -26.88
N GLN A 180 7.43 18.60 -25.75
CA GLN A 180 8.69 18.78 -24.99
C GLN A 180 9.04 17.57 -24.11
N VAL A 181 8.09 16.66 -23.86
CA VAL A 181 8.21 15.54 -22.91
C VAL A 181 8.69 14.25 -23.59
N LEU A 182 8.57 14.15 -24.92
CA LEU A 182 9.03 12.99 -25.68
C LEU A 182 10.53 13.02 -25.98
N ASN A 183 11.22 14.15 -25.77
CA ASN A 183 12.65 14.32 -26.08
C ASN A 183 13.56 14.53 -24.86
N SER A 184 13.04 14.50 -23.62
CA SER A 184 13.86 14.67 -22.40
C SER A 184 14.10 13.34 -21.65
N GLY A 185 14.12 12.23 -22.37
CA GLY A 185 14.47 10.89 -21.86
C GLY A 185 15.92 10.50 -22.14
N CYS A 186 16.80 11.46 -22.40
CA CYS A 186 18.23 11.21 -22.61
C CYS A 186 19.00 12.02 -21.57
N THR A 187 19.53 11.34 -20.55
CA THR A 187 20.48 11.91 -19.61
C THR A 187 21.79 12.23 -20.34
N ASP A 188 22.52 13.26 -19.88
CA ASP A 188 23.83 13.69 -20.39
C ASP A 188 24.91 12.57 -20.43
N SER A 189 24.62 11.39 -19.88
CA SER A 189 25.46 10.19 -19.94
C SER A 189 25.46 9.46 -21.30
N ALA A 190 24.53 9.77 -22.22
CA ALA A 190 24.50 9.16 -23.56
C ALA A 190 25.30 9.93 -24.64
N GLN A 191 25.81 11.14 -24.35
CA GLN A 191 26.53 11.95 -25.35
C GLN A 191 28.04 11.64 -25.44
N ARG A 192 28.56 10.66 -24.70
CA ARG A 192 29.98 10.30 -24.69
C ARG A 192 30.36 8.97 -25.34
N ALA A 193 29.39 8.23 -25.87
CA ALA A 193 29.67 7.10 -26.76
C ALA A 193 29.11 7.47 -28.14
N GLY A 194 30.01 7.80 -29.07
CA GLY A 194 29.67 8.08 -30.47
C GLY A 194 29.21 6.84 -31.21
N GLU A 195 28.07 6.27 -30.82
CA GLU A 195 27.36 5.24 -31.57
C GLU A 195 26.15 5.88 -32.26
N LEU A 196 26.19 5.91 -33.59
CA LEU A 196 25.04 6.20 -34.43
C LEU A 196 23.95 5.15 -34.13
N CYS A 197 22.90 5.54 -33.42
CA CYS A 197 21.68 4.76 -33.37
C CYS A 197 20.82 5.16 -34.58
N SER A 198 20.81 4.31 -35.61
CA SER A 198 19.92 4.42 -36.76
C SER A 198 18.46 4.32 -36.30
N PRO A 199 17.53 5.08 -36.89
CA PRO A 199 16.12 5.00 -36.55
C PRO A 199 15.47 3.81 -37.27
N GLU A 200 15.00 2.81 -36.52
CA GLU A 200 13.93 1.95 -37.01
C GLU A 200 12.60 2.66 -36.76
N THR A 201 12.07 3.19 -37.86
CA THR A 201 10.77 3.82 -37.97
C THR A 201 9.66 2.78 -37.98
N GLU A 202 8.78 2.77 -36.99
CA GLU A 202 7.40 2.35 -37.20
C GLU A 202 6.47 3.53 -36.94
N ALA A 203 5.90 3.98 -38.06
CA ALA A 203 5.01 5.11 -38.18
C ALA A 203 3.65 4.81 -37.54
N TYR A 204 3.28 5.59 -36.54
CA TYR A 204 1.86 5.78 -36.19
C TYR A 204 1.34 6.99 -36.96
N LYS A 205 0.54 6.71 -37.99
CA LYS A 205 -0.28 7.71 -38.67
C LYS A 205 -1.42 8.12 -37.75
N GLU A 206 -1.45 9.40 -37.39
CA GLU A 206 -2.68 10.09 -36.98
C GLU A 206 -3.49 10.40 -38.24
N GLU A 207 -4.76 9.99 -38.26
CA GLU A 207 -5.81 10.77 -38.90
C GLU A 207 -6.86 11.01 -37.83
N GLY A 208 -7.01 12.28 -37.45
CA GLY A 208 -8.04 12.71 -36.52
C GLY A 208 -9.37 12.84 -37.23
N GLU A 209 -10.46 12.71 -36.49
CA GLU A 209 -11.74 13.23 -36.94
C GLU A 209 -12.64 13.61 -35.76
N ALA A 210 -13.46 14.61 -36.05
CA ALA A 210 -14.16 15.49 -35.13
C ALA A 210 -15.37 14.84 -34.47
N TYR A 211 -15.75 15.36 -33.30
CA TYR A 211 -17.04 15.06 -32.68
C TYR A 211 -18.18 15.65 -33.52
N LYS A 212 -19.12 14.81 -33.94
CA LYS A 212 -20.49 15.21 -34.28
C LYS A 212 -21.48 14.33 -33.50
N GLU A 213 -22.53 14.97 -33.04
CA GLU A 213 -23.66 14.43 -32.29
C GLU A 213 -24.67 13.69 -33.20
N GLU A 214 -25.44 12.82 -32.53
CA GLU A 214 -26.76 12.24 -32.87
C GLU A 214 -26.88 11.10 -33.91
N GLY A 215 -27.63 10.06 -33.51
CA GLY A 215 -28.34 9.15 -34.41
C GLY A 215 -28.06 7.65 -34.26
N GLU A 216 -28.95 6.96 -33.54
CA GLU A 216 -29.49 5.59 -33.72
C GLU A 216 -28.65 4.43 -34.33
N GLU A 217 -28.61 3.34 -33.54
CA GLU A 217 -28.56 1.89 -33.86
C GLU A 217 -27.59 1.34 -34.92
N GLU A 218 -26.59 0.55 -34.47
CA GLU A 218 -26.41 -0.87 -34.87
C GLU A 218 -25.31 -1.57 -34.05
N GLU A 219 -25.64 -2.76 -33.55
CA GLU A 219 -24.81 -3.63 -32.70
C GLU A 219 -23.57 -4.18 -33.42
N THR A 220 -22.40 -4.18 -32.75
CA THR A 220 -21.39 -5.23 -32.95
C THR A 220 -20.74 -5.65 -31.62
N ILE A 221 -20.83 -6.94 -31.35
CA ILE A 221 -20.65 -7.62 -30.06
C ILE A 221 -19.26 -8.27 -30.01
N VAL A 222 -18.23 -7.67 -29.39
CA VAL A 222 -17.02 -8.44 -28.95
C VAL A 222 -16.32 -7.90 -27.68
N GLU A 223 -16.42 -6.62 -27.29
CA GLU A 223 -15.70 -6.08 -26.11
C GLU A 223 -16.49 -6.02 -24.78
N GLN A 224 -17.74 -6.51 -24.73
CA GLN A 224 -18.62 -6.34 -23.56
C GLN A 224 -18.33 -7.34 -22.39
N LYS A 225 -17.78 -8.52 -22.69
CA LYS A 225 -17.60 -9.60 -21.69
C LYS A 225 -16.76 -9.24 -20.45
N PRO A 226 -15.61 -8.53 -20.56
CA PRO A 226 -14.79 -8.22 -19.39
C PRO A 226 -15.44 -7.19 -18.46
N LEU A 227 -16.19 -6.22 -19.01
CA LEU A 227 -16.87 -5.19 -18.24
C LEU A 227 -18.09 -5.75 -17.50
N ASP A 228 -18.81 -6.68 -18.14
CA ASP A 228 -19.95 -7.36 -17.53
C ASP A 228 -19.54 -8.21 -16.33
N LEU A 229 -18.43 -8.95 -16.44
CA LEU A 229 -17.90 -9.73 -15.33
C LEU A 229 -17.45 -8.83 -14.16
N ILE A 230 -16.74 -7.74 -14.44
CA ILE A 230 -16.32 -6.77 -13.41
C ILE A 230 -17.54 -6.17 -12.70
N LYS A 231 -18.58 -5.83 -13.46
CA LYS A 231 -19.84 -5.33 -12.89
C LYS A 231 -20.47 -6.39 -11.99
N LYS A 232 -20.57 -7.63 -12.46
CA LYS A 232 -21.13 -8.76 -11.70
C LYS A 232 -20.39 -8.99 -10.37
N VAL A 233 -19.05 -8.95 -10.37
CA VAL A 233 -18.24 -9.12 -9.15
C VAL A 233 -18.46 -7.98 -8.15
N ILE A 234 -18.52 -6.74 -8.63
CA ILE A 234 -18.73 -5.57 -7.75
C ILE A 234 -20.14 -5.53 -7.17
N ASP A 235 -21.15 -5.87 -7.97
CA ASP A 235 -22.54 -5.94 -7.52
C ASP A 235 -22.67 -7.03 -6.44
N TYR A 236 -22.04 -8.19 -6.62
CA TYR A 236 -22.01 -9.27 -5.62
C TYR A 236 -21.32 -8.85 -4.32
N LEU A 237 -20.17 -8.18 -4.40
CA LEU A 237 -19.49 -7.64 -3.21
C LEU A 237 -20.37 -6.63 -2.45
N ASN A 238 -21.07 -5.76 -3.17
CA ASN A 238 -21.94 -4.76 -2.57
C ASN A 238 -23.12 -5.41 -1.85
N GLU A 239 -23.72 -6.44 -2.45
CA GLU A 239 -24.81 -7.22 -1.87
C GLU A 239 -24.36 -7.93 -0.59
N LYS A 240 -23.25 -8.67 -0.63
CA LYS A 240 -22.76 -9.46 0.51
C LYS A 240 -22.20 -8.62 1.66
N ALA A 241 -21.48 -7.54 1.37
CA ALA A 241 -20.82 -6.72 2.38
C ALA A 241 -21.62 -5.47 2.80
N GLY A 242 -22.81 -5.24 2.23
CA GLY A 242 -23.61 -4.04 2.47
C GLY A 242 -22.90 -2.75 2.05
N LYS A 243 -22.12 -2.79 0.96
CA LYS A 243 -21.32 -1.66 0.45
C LYS A 243 -21.89 -1.10 -0.86
N ARG A 244 -21.31 -0.01 -1.36
CA ARG A 244 -21.80 0.73 -2.54
C ARG A 244 -20.69 1.10 -3.52
N TYR A 245 -19.76 0.18 -3.76
CA TYR A 245 -18.66 0.34 -4.72
C TYR A 245 -19.17 0.44 -6.15
N GLN A 246 -18.50 1.23 -6.97
CA GLN A 246 -18.89 1.50 -8.36
C GLN A 246 -18.03 0.66 -9.32
N ALA A 247 -18.65 -0.15 -10.17
CA ALA A 247 -17.95 -0.97 -11.16
C ALA A 247 -17.17 -0.13 -12.19
N ARG A 248 -17.70 1.05 -12.53
CA ARG A 248 -17.05 2.03 -13.42
C ARG A 248 -15.77 2.67 -12.85
N ALA A 249 -15.55 2.60 -11.54
CA ALA A 249 -14.40 3.25 -10.92
C ALA A 249 -13.09 2.52 -11.25
N ILE A 250 -12.10 3.26 -11.74
CA ILE A 250 -10.80 2.71 -12.17
C ILE A 250 -10.10 1.92 -11.06
N ALA A 251 -10.19 2.40 -9.81
CA ALA A 251 -9.57 1.73 -8.67
C ALA A 251 -10.19 0.35 -8.37
N ASN A 252 -11.50 0.19 -8.57
CA ASN A 252 -12.20 -1.07 -8.28
C ASN A 252 -11.96 -2.10 -9.39
N ARG A 253 -12.01 -1.66 -10.65
CA ARG A 253 -11.79 -2.54 -11.80
C ARG A 253 -10.35 -3.04 -11.93
N LYS A 254 -9.36 -2.24 -11.52
CA LYS A 254 -7.92 -2.56 -11.71
C LYS A 254 -7.53 -3.92 -11.14
N HIS A 255 -8.00 -4.24 -9.93
CA HIS A 255 -7.63 -5.48 -9.26
C HIS A 255 -8.37 -6.69 -9.85
N ILE A 256 -9.65 -6.51 -10.17
CA ILE A 256 -10.49 -7.55 -10.79
C ILE A 256 -10.02 -7.87 -12.20
N SER A 257 -9.73 -6.85 -13.02
CA SER A 257 -9.23 -7.05 -14.38
C SER A 257 -7.86 -7.73 -14.40
N ALA A 258 -7.02 -7.48 -13.41
CA ALA A 258 -5.75 -8.19 -13.25
C ALA A 258 -5.98 -9.69 -12.94
N ARG A 259 -6.90 -10.02 -12.03
CA ARG A 259 -7.25 -11.42 -11.72
C ARG A 259 -7.89 -12.14 -12.93
N ILE A 260 -8.75 -11.47 -13.70
CA ILE A 260 -9.33 -12.06 -14.93
C ILE A 260 -8.24 -12.43 -15.94
N LYS A 261 -7.21 -11.57 -16.10
CA LYS A 261 -6.07 -11.87 -16.98
C LYS A 261 -5.23 -13.05 -16.51
N GLU A 262 -5.25 -13.35 -15.22
CA GLU A 262 -4.58 -14.51 -14.63
C GLU A 262 -5.43 -15.79 -14.73
N GLY A 263 -6.63 -15.72 -15.29
CA GLY A 263 -7.49 -16.88 -15.57
C GLY A 263 -8.64 -17.09 -14.57
N TYR A 264 -8.72 -16.29 -13.51
CA TYR A 264 -9.77 -16.41 -12.51
C TYR A 264 -11.16 -16.05 -13.06
N GLN A 265 -12.15 -16.84 -12.68
CA GLN A 265 -13.55 -16.73 -13.09
C GLN A 265 -14.40 -16.11 -12.00
N PHE A 266 -15.67 -15.80 -12.32
CA PHE A 266 -16.63 -15.23 -11.37
C PHE A 266 -16.69 -16.02 -10.05
N ASP A 267 -16.71 -17.35 -10.14
CA ASP A 267 -16.89 -18.23 -8.99
C ASP A 267 -15.74 -18.10 -7.98
N ASP A 268 -14.50 -17.87 -8.47
CA ASP A 268 -13.34 -17.60 -7.61
C ASP A 268 -13.52 -16.28 -6.84
N PHE A 269 -13.98 -15.23 -7.52
CA PHE A 269 -14.26 -13.95 -6.85
C PHE A 269 -15.40 -14.11 -5.83
N ALA A 270 -16.44 -14.87 -6.16
CA ALA A 270 -17.56 -15.11 -5.26
C ALA A 270 -17.08 -15.85 -4.00
N ALA A 271 -16.28 -16.92 -4.14
CA ALA A 271 -15.71 -17.66 -3.03
C ALA A 271 -14.85 -16.77 -2.12
N ALA A 272 -13.96 -15.96 -2.70
CA ALA A 272 -13.13 -15.03 -1.93
C ALA A 272 -13.98 -13.97 -1.19
N ILE A 273 -15.08 -13.49 -1.79
CA ILE A 273 -16.01 -12.56 -1.13
C ILE A 273 -16.71 -13.26 0.03
N ASP A 274 -17.29 -14.43 -0.20
CA ASP A 274 -18.09 -15.14 0.80
C ASP A 274 -17.23 -15.54 2.01
N ASN A 275 -16.04 -16.10 1.78
CA ASN A 275 -15.11 -16.49 2.84
C ASN A 275 -14.71 -15.30 3.73
N GLN A 276 -14.43 -14.15 3.11
CA GLN A 276 -13.95 -12.97 3.84
C GLN A 276 -15.10 -12.18 4.46
N VAL A 277 -16.29 -12.18 3.87
CA VAL A 277 -17.50 -11.63 4.50
C VAL A 277 -17.81 -12.41 5.76
N VAL A 278 -17.80 -13.75 5.71
CA VAL A 278 -18.00 -14.59 6.92
C VAL A 278 -16.92 -14.30 7.99
N ALA A 279 -15.66 -14.15 7.58
CA ALA A 279 -14.57 -13.90 8.52
C ALA A 279 -14.59 -12.50 9.16
N TRP A 280 -14.96 -11.48 8.39
CA TRP A 280 -14.69 -10.07 8.75
C TRP A 280 -15.94 -9.24 9.00
N MET A 281 -17.10 -9.61 8.46
CA MET A 281 -18.34 -8.87 8.66
C MET A 281 -18.76 -8.94 10.13
N GLY A 282 -19.23 -7.80 10.69
CA GLY A 282 -19.60 -7.71 12.10
C GLY A 282 -18.42 -7.58 13.07
N THR A 283 -17.16 -7.67 12.59
CA THR A 283 -15.99 -7.40 13.43
C THR A 283 -15.51 -5.95 13.25
N PRO A 284 -15.52 -5.10 14.31
CA PRO A 284 -15.18 -3.67 14.18
C PRO A 284 -13.78 -3.39 13.60
N ARG A 285 -12.86 -4.36 13.76
CA ARG A 285 -11.48 -4.23 13.28
C ARG A 285 -11.32 -4.59 11.80
N TRP A 286 -12.05 -5.59 11.31
CA TRP A 286 -11.78 -6.19 10.00
C TRP A 286 -12.76 -5.79 8.90
N GLU A 287 -13.99 -5.38 9.25
CA GLU A 287 -15.02 -5.04 8.27
C GLU A 287 -14.58 -3.93 7.27
N LYS A 288 -13.76 -2.98 7.70
CA LYS A 288 -13.22 -1.89 6.85
C LYS A 288 -12.35 -2.38 5.69
N TYR A 289 -11.92 -3.65 5.72
CA TYR A 289 -11.10 -4.28 4.69
C TYR A 289 -11.93 -5.06 3.64
N LEU A 290 -13.26 -5.11 3.78
CA LEU A 290 -14.18 -5.62 2.75
C LEU A 290 -14.30 -4.64 1.58
N ARG A 291 -13.21 -4.50 0.81
CA ARG A 291 -13.08 -3.58 -0.32
C ARG A 291 -12.29 -4.22 -1.48
N PRO A 292 -12.51 -3.80 -2.74
CA PRO A 292 -11.88 -4.43 -3.90
C PRO A 292 -10.34 -4.51 -3.85
N SER A 293 -9.67 -3.48 -3.34
CA SER A 293 -8.19 -3.46 -3.29
C SER A 293 -7.59 -4.42 -2.27
N THR A 294 -8.36 -4.82 -1.26
CA THR A 294 -7.89 -5.74 -0.22
C THR A 294 -8.29 -7.17 -0.53
N LEU A 295 -9.52 -7.39 -1.00
CA LEU A 295 -10.01 -8.72 -1.39
C LEU A 295 -9.30 -9.26 -2.63
N PHE A 296 -9.04 -8.42 -3.64
CA PHE A 296 -8.51 -8.85 -4.93
C PHE A 296 -7.02 -8.51 -5.11
N ASN A 297 -6.28 -8.41 -4.02
CA ASN A 297 -4.82 -8.23 -4.04
C ASN A 297 -4.15 -9.53 -4.47
N SER A 298 -3.16 -9.44 -5.38
CA SER A 298 -2.40 -10.57 -5.92
C SER A 298 -1.79 -11.50 -4.88
N GLU A 299 -1.28 -10.95 -3.78
CA GLU A 299 -0.56 -11.75 -2.78
C GLU A 299 -1.47 -12.64 -1.92
N LYS A 300 -2.77 -12.32 -1.86
CA LYS A 300 -3.70 -12.93 -0.89
C LYS A 300 -4.95 -13.52 -1.53
N PHE A 301 -5.23 -13.18 -2.79
CA PHE A 301 -6.46 -13.58 -3.46
C PHE A 301 -6.64 -15.10 -3.49
N ASP A 302 -5.63 -15.85 -3.94
CA ASP A 302 -5.67 -17.32 -3.97
C ASP A 302 -5.93 -17.92 -2.57
N GLY A 303 -5.28 -17.35 -1.56
CA GLY A 303 -5.53 -17.72 -0.16
C GLY A 303 -6.96 -17.44 0.30
N TYR A 304 -7.61 -16.37 -0.17
CA TYR A 304 -9.01 -16.07 0.16
C TYR A 304 -10.01 -16.96 -0.58
N VAL A 305 -9.72 -17.35 -1.82
CA VAL A 305 -10.52 -18.32 -2.59
C VAL A 305 -10.53 -19.66 -1.85
N ASN A 306 -9.35 -20.11 -1.42
CA ASN A 306 -9.15 -21.40 -0.76
C ASN A 306 -9.33 -21.37 0.76
N ASN A 307 -9.76 -20.23 1.33
CA ASN A 307 -9.94 -20.11 2.78
C ASN A 307 -11.17 -20.90 3.23
N THR A 308 -11.00 -22.18 3.51
CA THR A 308 -12.01 -23.00 4.19
C THR A 308 -12.09 -22.55 5.64
N ASN A 309 -12.69 -21.38 5.89
CA ASN A 309 -13.11 -21.03 7.24
C ASN A 309 -14.12 -22.11 7.66
N SER A 310 -13.63 -23.09 8.41
CA SER A 310 -14.44 -24.04 9.14
C SER A 310 -15.47 -23.23 9.92
N ILE A 311 -16.73 -23.45 9.59
CA ILE A 311 -17.90 -22.95 10.32
C ILE A 311 -17.60 -23.09 11.82
N PRO A 312 -17.75 -22.04 12.65
CA PRO A 312 -17.77 -22.22 14.09
C PRO A 312 -18.85 -23.26 14.40
N SER A 313 -18.48 -24.36 15.06
CA SER A 313 -19.29 -25.55 15.40
C SER A 313 -20.67 -25.29 16.03
N ALA A 314 -21.08 -24.04 16.24
CA ALA A 314 -22.35 -23.61 16.81
C ALA A 314 -23.45 -23.27 15.78
N MET A 315 -23.18 -23.35 14.46
CA MET A 315 -24.16 -23.02 13.41
C MET A 315 -24.48 -24.17 12.45
N GLU A 316 -24.10 -25.41 12.81
CA GLU A 316 -24.42 -26.61 12.02
C GLU A 316 -25.79 -27.24 12.34
N ASP A 317 -26.47 -26.75 13.38
CA ASP A 317 -27.72 -27.37 13.89
C ASP A 317 -29.03 -26.72 13.39
N LEU A 318 -28.98 -25.65 12.58
CA LEU A 318 -30.20 -24.99 12.08
C LEU A 318 -30.49 -25.22 10.59
N THR A 319 -29.61 -25.86 9.84
CA THR A 319 -29.79 -26.10 8.38
C THR A 319 -29.97 -27.58 8.02
N LYS A 320 -29.97 -28.49 8.99
CA LYS A 320 -30.27 -29.93 8.80
C LYS A 320 -31.77 -30.28 8.94
N GLY A 321 -32.65 -29.30 9.14
CA GLY A 321 -34.09 -29.50 9.35
C GLY A 321 -34.98 -29.44 8.10
N GLU A 322 -34.50 -28.95 6.96
CA GLU A 322 -35.36 -28.74 5.78
C GLU A 322 -34.69 -29.24 4.49
N ARG A 323 -34.53 -30.56 4.38
CA ARG A 323 -34.32 -31.23 3.09
C ARG A 323 -34.58 -32.73 3.21
N THR A 324 -35.83 -33.09 3.50
CA THR A 324 -36.35 -34.42 3.18
C THR A 324 -37.85 -34.29 3.02
N ILE A 325 -38.32 -34.14 1.77
CA ILE A 325 -39.42 -34.88 1.13
C ILE A 325 -39.47 -34.34 -0.30
N LEU A 326 -39.05 -35.17 -1.27
CA LEU A 326 -39.72 -35.35 -2.55
C LEU A 326 -39.00 -36.46 -3.32
N THR A 327 -39.77 -37.50 -3.66
CA THR A 327 -39.50 -38.65 -4.55
C THR A 327 -39.18 -39.98 -3.88
N LEU A 328 -40.23 -40.69 -3.45
CA LEU A 328 -40.36 -42.13 -3.63
C LEU A 328 -41.81 -42.47 -4.01
N ASN A 329 -42.02 -42.73 -5.29
CA ASN A 329 -43.15 -43.54 -5.78
C ASN A 329 -42.71 -45.00 -5.72
N GLY A 330 -43.49 -45.86 -5.04
CA GLY A 330 -43.29 -47.31 -5.12
C GLY A 330 -43.93 -48.13 -4.01
N GLY A 331 -45.24 -48.33 -4.09
CA GLY A 331 -45.93 -49.60 -3.73
C GLY A 331 -46.04 -50.02 -2.27
N GLY A 332 -47.28 -50.35 -1.84
CA GLY A 332 -47.48 -51.28 -0.72
C GLY A 332 -48.58 -50.91 0.27
N GLN A 333 -49.83 -51.16 -0.13
CA GLN A 333 -50.98 -51.69 0.63
C GLN A 333 -51.18 -51.40 2.13
N ASN A 334 -52.46 -51.11 2.41
CA ASN A 334 -53.26 -51.39 3.62
C ASN A 334 -53.39 -50.30 4.69
N GLY A 335 -54.63 -49.81 4.82
CA GLY A 335 -55.33 -49.93 6.10
C GLY A 335 -55.79 -48.63 6.78
N MET A 336 -57.08 -48.34 6.60
CA MET A 336 -58.03 -47.88 7.64
C MET A 336 -57.90 -46.49 8.30
N ALA A 337 -59.00 -45.74 8.13
CA ALA A 337 -59.73 -44.87 9.08
C ALA A 337 -58.93 -43.79 9.85
N GLY A 338 -59.32 -42.52 9.93
CA GLY A 338 -60.57 -41.82 9.64
C GLY A 338 -60.68 -40.64 10.61
N ARG A 339 -61.37 -39.55 10.19
CA ARG A 339 -61.81 -38.38 11.00
C ARG A 339 -60.66 -37.52 11.53
N GLY A 340 -60.73 -36.20 11.70
CA GLY A 340 -61.74 -35.15 11.59
C GLY A 340 -61.01 -33.88 12.05
N SER A 341 -61.17 -32.78 11.33
CA SER A 341 -61.93 -31.61 11.81
C SER A 341 -61.14 -30.67 12.72
N ASP A 342 -60.92 -29.45 12.20
CA ASP A 342 -61.03 -28.16 12.89
C ASP A 342 -60.03 -27.88 14.02
N GLY A 343 -59.46 -26.69 14.20
CA GLY A 343 -59.76 -25.38 13.69
C GLY A 343 -59.12 -24.37 14.66
N ARG A 344 -58.76 -23.20 14.13
CA ARG A 344 -58.72 -21.86 14.75
C ARG A 344 -58.50 -21.75 16.28
N GLY A 345 -57.52 -20.91 16.66
CA GLY A 345 -57.55 -20.28 17.98
C GLY A 345 -56.39 -19.35 18.27
N TYR A 346 -56.53 -18.07 17.90
CA TYR A 346 -55.77 -16.97 18.49
C TYR A 346 -56.22 -16.78 19.95
N ALA A 347 -55.28 -16.62 20.88
CA ALA A 347 -55.52 -15.99 22.16
C ALA A 347 -54.27 -15.22 22.61
N ALA A 348 -54.42 -13.90 22.68
CA ALA A 348 -53.53 -12.99 23.36
C ALA A 348 -53.59 -13.19 24.88
N LEU A 349 -52.51 -12.86 25.60
CA LEU A 349 -52.56 -12.34 26.97
C LEU A 349 -51.20 -11.71 27.35
N GLU A 350 -51.24 -10.37 27.39
CA GLU A 350 -50.72 -9.47 28.42
C GLU A 350 -49.21 -9.24 28.68
N SER A 351 -48.96 -7.94 28.66
CA SER A 351 -47.80 -7.14 29.00
C SER A 351 -47.37 -7.23 30.47
N LYS A 352 -46.06 -7.28 30.71
CA LYS A 352 -45.41 -6.60 31.84
C LYS A 352 -44.14 -5.89 31.38
N THR A 353 -44.14 -4.59 31.63
CA THR A 353 -43.05 -3.64 31.40
C THR A 353 -42.05 -3.70 32.56
N GLU A 354 -40.77 -3.90 32.29
CA GLU A 354 -39.68 -3.60 33.23
C GLU A 354 -38.62 -2.70 32.58
N LYS A 355 -38.25 -1.63 33.29
CA LYS A 355 -37.28 -0.60 32.88
C LYS A 355 -35.83 -1.03 33.21
N PRO A 356 -34.82 -0.50 32.51
CA PRO A 356 -33.45 -1.01 32.55
C PRO A 356 -32.61 -0.51 33.73
N ALA A 357 -31.78 -1.42 34.26
CA ALA A 357 -30.79 -1.17 35.30
C ALA A 357 -29.58 -0.36 34.81
N ARG A 358 -28.98 0.34 35.76
CA ARG A 358 -28.04 1.46 35.64
C ARG A 358 -26.60 0.96 35.43
N ARG A 359 -25.83 1.67 34.60
CA ARG A 359 -24.40 1.46 34.31
C ARG A 359 -23.55 1.46 35.59
N GLU A 360 -22.81 0.37 35.82
CA GLU A 360 -21.69 0.33 36.75
C GLU A 360 -20.44 0.97 36.11
N ARG A 361 -19.69 1.70 36.93
CA ARG A 361 -18.46 2.44 36.58
C ARG A 361 -17.24 1.66 37.04
N ASP A 362 -16.26 1.60 36.16
CA ASP A 362 -14.94 0.99 36.26
C ASP A 362 -14.07 1.62 37.39
N PRO A 363 -13.40 0.83 38.27
CA PRO A 363 -12.82 1.34 39.52
C PRO A 363 -11.28 1.51 39.52
N TYR A 364 -10.68 2.18 38.52
CA TYR A 364 -9.26 2.58 38.60
C TYR A 364 -9.05 4.03 38.18
N ASN A 365 -9.43 4.95 39.06
CA ASN A 365 -9.02 6.36 39.03
C ASN A 365 -8.47 6.73 40.41
N LEU A 366 -7.15 6.61 40.60
CA LEU A 366 -6.45 7.11 41.79
C LEU A 366 -5.86 8.48 41.44
N GLY A 367 -6.53 9.53 41.92
CA GLY A 367 -6.01 10.88 41.95
C GLY A 367 -5.16 11.13 43.20
N GLY A 368 -3.96 11.67 42.97
CA GLY A 368 -3.39 12.84 43.66
C GLY A 368 -3.35 12.91 45.19
N VAL A 369 -2.13 12.96 45.71
CA VAL A 369 -1.78 13.80 46.86
C VAL A 369 -0.71 14.80 46.42
N GLY A 370 -1.00 16.09 46.59
CA GLY A 370 -0.13 17.19 46.23
C GLY A 370 0.95 17.46 47.27
N ALA A 371 2.09 17.97 46.81
CA ALA A 371 3.00 18.77 47.60
C ALA A 371 3.41 19.99 46.76
N VAL A 372 3.25 21.14 47.38
CA VAL A 372 3.52 22.49 46.89
C VAL A 372 5.03 22.72 46.97
N VAL A 373 5.66 23.29 45.92
CA VAL A 373 6.68 24.36 46.01
C VAL A 373 7.04 24.86 44.61
N ASP A 374 6.85 26.17 44.45
CA ASP A 374 7.66 27.19 43.76
C ASP A 374 7.96 27.08 42.26
N ALA A 375 7.34 28.03 41.56
CA ALA A 375 7.63 28.47 40.21
C ALA A 375 8.92 29.30 40.20
N GLU A 376 9.81 29.06 39.23
CA GLU A 376 10.67 30.10 38.66
C GLU A 376 11.29 29.66 37.32
N TYR A 377 10.97 30.44 36.28
CA TYR A 377 11.88 30.91 35.22
C TYR A 377 12.43 29.92 34.16
N TRP A 378 11.88 30.00 32.94
CA TRP A 378 12.55 29.57 31.69
C TRP A 378 12.82 30.81 30.81
N PRO A 379 14.08 31.20 30.56
CA PRO A 379 14.39 32.33 29.70
C PRO A 379 14.45 31.92 28.22
N THR A 380 13.67 32.65 27.41
CA THR A 380 13.84 32.77 25.96
C THR A 380 14.97 33.76 25.61
N ASP A 381 15.55 33.52 24.44
CA ASP A 381 16.38 34.42 23.62
C ASP A 381 17.83 34.72 24.02
N ARG A 382 18.74 34.33 23.12
CA ARG A 382 19.86 35.17 22.70
C ARG A 382 19.99 35.18 21.18
N GLN A 383 19.62 36.33 20.62
CA GLN A 383 20.30 36.92 19.49
C GLN A 383 21.71 37.36 19.95
N ASN A 384 22.72 36.94 19.20
CA ASN A 384 23.82 37.77 18.70
C ASN A 384 24.65 36.95 17.71
#